data_AF-A0A920URX2-F1
#
_entry.id   AF-A0A920URX2-F1
#
_cell.length_a   1.000
_cell.length_b   1.000
_cell.length_c   1.000
_cell.angle_alpha   90.00
_cell.angle_beta   90.00
_cell.angle_gamma   90.00
#
_symmetry.space_group_name_H-M   'P 1'
#
loop_
_entity.id
_entity.type
_entity.pdbx_description
1 polymer ?
#
loop_
_entity_poly.entity_id
_entity_poly.type
_entity_poly.pdbx_seq_one_letter_code
_entity_poly.pdbx_strand_id
1 'polypeptide(L)'
;MHARYASSVASDRDSIFQMDRTFKNLFANPKAKLVDAQNLIDSMDKPGVDTSVCAGFGWTDPGVARESNNYNIEASGLHPDRLIPFCR
;
A
#
# COMPACT_ATOMS: atom_id res chain seq x y z
N MET A 1 -2.03 5.84 -24.36
CA MET A 1 -0.79 5.71 -23.57
C MET A 1 -1.07 6.25 -22.18
N HIS A 2 -1.53 5.44 -21.21
CA HIS A 2 -1.57 5.86 -19.81
C HIS A 2 -1.58 4.62 -18.89
N ALA A 3 -0.62 4.63 -17.96
CA ALA A 3 -0.44 3.81 -16.76
C ALA A 3 -0.48 2.28 -16.91
N ARG A 4 0.70 1.70 -17.13
CA ARG A 4 1.00 0.33 -16.68
C ARG A 4 1.68 0.43 -15.31
N TYR A 5 1.36 -0.51 -14.41
CA TYR A 5 2.10 -0.90 -13.19
C TYR A 5 1.62 -0.44 -11.80
N ALA A 6 0.31 -0.31 -11.54
CA ALA A 6 -0.23 -0.13 -10.18
C ALA A 6 -0.97 -1.37 -9.61
N SER A 7 -0.87 -2.54 -10.26
CA SER A 7 -1.78 -3.65 -9.97
C SER A 7 -1.11 -4.98 -9.61
N SER A 8 0.19 -5.08 -9.32
CA SER A 8 0.78 -6.41 -9.03
C SER A 8 0.78 -6.77 -7.55
N VAL A 9 0.86 -5.82 -6.62
CA VAL A 9 1.03 -6.12 -5.18
C VAL A 9 -0.27 -6.58 -4.51
N ALA A 10 -1.41 -5.96 -4.85
CA ALA A 10 -2.71 -6.44 -4.36
C ALA A 10 -3.15 -7.75 -5.04
N SER A 11 -2.67 -8.02 -6.26
CA SER A 11 -3.17 -9.10 -7.10
C SER A 11 -2.47 -10.44 -6.90
N ASP A 12 -1.31 -10.47 -6.26
CA ASP A 12 -0.58 -11.71 -6.00
C ASP A 12 -0.10 -11.77 -4.54
N ARG A 13 -1.06 -11.80 -3.63
CA ARG A 13 -0.84 -12.00 -2.19
C ARG A 13 0.09 -13.17 -1.93
N ASP A 14 -0.07 -14.27 -2.67
CA ASP A 14 0.70 -15.50 -2.48
C ASP A 14 2.17 -15.29 -2.85
N SER A 15 2.48 -14.55 -3.92
CA SER A 15 3.88 -14.21 -4.26
C SER A 15 4.57 -13.41 -3.15
N ILE A 16 3.93 -12.36 -2.64
CA ILE A 16 4.51 -11.53 -1.56
C ILE A 16 4.64 -12.35 -0.28
N PHE A 17 3.70 -13.25 -0.02
CA PHE A 17 3.73 -14.16 1.11
C PHE A 17 4.95 -15.08 1.11
N GLN A 18 5.42 -15.49 -0.09
CA GLN A 18 6.64 -16.27 -0.24
C GLN A 18 7.90 -15.40 -0.16
N MET A 19 7.83 -14.16 -0.64
CA MET A 19 8.98 -13.25 -0.74
C MET A 19 9.31 -12.56 0.58
N ASP A 20 8.32 -12.14 1.37
CA ASP A 20 8.53 -11.25 2.51
C ASP A 20 8.03 -11.81 3.85
N ARG A 21 8.94 -11.86 4.84
CA ARG A 21 8.64 -12.40 6.17
C ARG A 21 7.72 -11.48 6.98
N THR A 22 7.87 -10.16 6.84
CA THR A 22 7.02 -9.19 7.53
C THR A 22 5.59 -9.29 7.03
N PHE A 23 5.39 -9.37 5.71
CA PHE A 23 4.10 -9.59 5.09
C PHE A 23 3.47 -10.90 5.57
N LYS A 24 4.22 -12.00 5.53
CA LYS A 24 3.75 -13.29 6.05
C LYS A 24 3.30 -13.21 7.50
N ASN A 25 4.04 -12.52 8.36
CA ASN A 25 3.69 -12.39 9.78
C ASN A 25 2.43 -11.53 10.01
N LEU A 26 2.29 -10.42 9.29
CA LEU A 26 1.15 -9.49 9.46
C LEU A 26 -0.12 -10.00 8.79
N PHE A 27 0.02 -10.71 7.66
CA PHE A 27 -1.08 -11.10 6.79
C PHE A 27 -1.22 -12.64 6.66
N ALA A 28 -0.72 -13.42 7.63
CA ALA A 28 -0.93 -14.88 7.71
C ALA A 28 -2.41 -15.29 7.67
N ASN A 29 -3.26 -14.52 8.35
CA ASN A 29 -4.69 -14.78 8.37
C ASN A 29 -5.30 -14.40 7.00
N PRO A 30 -5.96 -15.32 6.27
CA PRO A 30 -6.59 -15.00 4.99
C PRO A 30 -7.71 -13.95 5.12
N LYS A 31 -8.24 -13.72 6.33
CA LYS A 31 -9.21 -12.66 6.61
C LYS A 31 -8.56 -11.30 6.91
N ALA A 32 -7.23 -11.22 6.97
CA ALA A 32 -6.53 -9.94 7.15
C ALA A 32 -6.75 -9.06 5.92
N LYS A 33 -7.36 -7.90 6.16
CA LYS A 33 -7.75 -6.97 5.10
C LYS A 33 -6.51 -6.29 4.51
N LEU A 34 -6.44 -6.32 3.19
CA LEU A 34 -5.61 -5.44 2.38
C LEU A 34 -6.59 -4.54 1.63
N VAL A 35 -6.36 -3.24 1.70
CA VAL A 35 -7.22 -2.23 1.10
C VAL A 35 -6.36 -1.32 0.23
N ASP A 36 -6.97 -0.75 -0.80
CA ASP A 36 -6.29 0.20 -1.68
C ASP A 36 -6.44 1.66 -1.17
N ALA A 37 -5.80 2.58 -1.89
CA ALA A 37 -5.82 4.00 -1.60
C ALA A 37 -7.24 4.59 -1.66
N GLN A 38 -8.11 4.09 -2.54
CA GLN A 38 -9.49 4.58 -2.60
C GLN A 38 -10.27 4.16 -1.35
N ASN A 39 -10.12 2.92 -0.90
CA ASN A 39 -10.70 2.48 0.36
C ASN A 39 -10.17 3.27 1.56
N LEU A 40 -8.90 3.70 1.54
CA LEU A 40 -8.35 4.60 2.56
C LEU A 40 -9.05 5.96 2.52
N ILE A 41 -9.21 6.58 1.35
CA ILE A 41 -9.92 7.86 1.19
C ILE A 41 -11.37 7.75 1.69
N ASP A 42 -12.10 6.71 1.29
CA ASP A 42 -13.48 6.48 1.73
C ASP A 42 -13.56 6.31 3.26
N SER A 43 -12.52 5.74 3.87
CA SER A 43 -12.40 5.59 5.32
C SER A 43 -12.05 6.89 6.04
N MET A 44 -11.32 7.79 5.38
CA MET A 44 -10.96 9.13 5.89
C MET A 44 -12.16 10.07 5.88
N ASP A 45 -13.03 9.97 4.88
CA ASP A 45 -14.16 10.89 4.72
C ASP A 45 -15.22 10.72 5.82
N LYS A 46 -15.46 9.51 6.31
CA LYS A 46 -16.45 9.23 7.38
C LYS A 46 -16.17 9.98 8.70
N PRO A 47 -14.95 9.94 9.26
CA PRO A 47 -14.58 10.71 10.44
C PRO A 47 -14.10 12.14 10.13
N GLY A 48 -13.99 12.54 8.86
CA GLY A 48 -13.46 13.85 8.47
C GLY A 48 -11.95 13.99 8.67
N VAL A 49 -11.18 12.96 8.35
CA VAL A 49 -9.71 13.03 8.35
C VAL A 49 -9.25 13.75 7.09
N ASP A 50 -8.63 14.92 7.27
CA ASP A 50 -8.16 15.76 6.16
C ASP A 50 -6.96 15.14 5.43
N THR A 51 -5.95 14.67 6.17
CA THR A 51 -4.70 14.17 5.58
C THR A 51 -4.17 12.96 6.33
N SER A 52 -3.62 11.99 5.60
CA SER A 52 -2.95 10.80 6.14
C SER A 52 -1.53 10.68 5.62
N VAL A 53 -0.63 10.17 6.46
CA VAL A 53 0.74 9.79 6.06
C VAL A 53 0.76 8.29 5.74
N CYS A 54 1.12 7.94 4.50
CA CYS A 54 1.21 6.57 4.02
C CYS A 54 2.64 6.05 4.17
N ALA A 55 2.87 5.18 5.15
CA ALA A 55 4.15 4.55 5.41
C ALA A 55 4.12 3.05 5.08
N GLY A 56 5.24 2.52 4.60
CA GLY A 56 5.44 1.08 4.47
C GLY A 56 5.66 0.40 5.83
N PHE A 57 5.73 -0.92 5.81
CA PHE A 57 6.16 -1.72 6.97
C PHE A 57 7.67 -1.98 6.89
N GLY A 58 8.23 -2.58 7.96
CA GLY A 58 9.62 -3.06 7.96
C GLY A 58 9.79 -4.28 7.06
N TRP A 59 9.62 -4.11 5.76
CA TRP A 59 9.77 -5.16 4.75
C TRP A 59 11.19 -5.73 4.79
N THR A 60 11.28 -7.05 4.68
CA THR A 60 12.53 -7.82 4.65
C THR A 60 13.03 -8.06 3.23
N ASP A 61 12.14 -8.08 2.24
CA ASP A 61 12.49 -8.16 0.82
C ASP A 61 12.57 -6.75 0.20
N PRO A 62 13.71 -6.37 -0.42
CA PRO A 62 13.87 -5.05 -1.03
C PRO A 62 12.96 -4.78 -2.23
N GLY A 63 12.53 -5.84 -2.96
CA GLY A 63 11.58 -5.72 -4.05
C GLY A 63 10.20 -5.33 -3.52
N VAL A 64 9.73 -6.04 -2.49
CA VAL A 64 8.47 -5.70 -1.80
C VAL A 64 8.51 -4.29 -1.21
N ALA A 65 9.64 -3.88 -0.63
CA ALA A 65 9.83 -2.52 -0.13
C ALA A 65 9.70 -1.46 -1.23
N ARG A 66 10.37 -1.68 -2.36
CA ARG A 66 10.31 -0.78 -3.51
C ARG A 66 8.90 -0.67 -4.07
N GLU A 67 8.20 -1.79 -4.24
CA GLU A 67 6.84 -1.78 -4.78
C GLU A 67 5.85 -1.10 -3.82
N SER A 68 5.97 -1.35 -2.51
CA SER A 68 5.18 -0.64 -1.50
C SER A 68 5.42 0.87 -1.52
N ASN A 69 6.66 1.30 -1.71
CA ASN A 69 6.99 2.72 -1.82
C ASN A 69 6.47 3.36 -3.11
N ASN A 70 6.64 2.68 -4.24
CA ASN A 70 6.11 3.13 -5.54
C ASN A 70 4.59 3.32 -5.46
N TYR A 71 3.89 2.38 -4.84
CA TYR A 71 2.45 2.47 -4.61
C TYR A 71 2.07 3.71 -3.78
N ASN A 72 2.77 3.97 -2.67
CA ASN A 72 2.50 5.15 -1.83
C ASN A 72 2.73 6.46 -2.59
N ILE A 73 3.81 6.54 -3.39
CA ILE A 73 4.11 7.71 -4.22
C ILE A 73 3.03 7.91 -5.27
N GLU A 74 2.61 6.86 -5.98
CA GLU A 74 1.55 6.95 -6.99
C GLU A 74 0.22 7.39 -6.36
N ALA A 75 -0.18 6.77 -5.26
CA ALA A 75 -1.40 7.14 -4.53
C ALA A 75 -1.39 8.60 -4.08
N SER A 76 -0.24 9.11 -3.62
CA SER A 76 -0.10 10.52 -3.28
C SER A 76 -0.22 11.44 -4.50
N GLY A 77 0.25 11.01 -5.67
CA GLY A 77 0.07 11.75 -6.91
C GLY A 77 -1.40 11.86 -7.34
N LEU A 78 -2.20 10.83 -7.05
CA LEU A 78 -3.65 10.82 -7.31
C LEU A 78 -4.45 11.64 -6.27
N HIS A 79 -3.95 11.75 -5.04
CA HIS A 79 -4.60 12.45 -3.94
C HIS A 79 -3.64 13.41 -3.20
N PRO A 80 -3.08 14.43 -3.87
CA PRO A 80 -1.95 15.22 -3.36
C PRO A 80 -2.25 15.99 -2.08
N ASP A 81 -3.49 16.42 -1.88
CA ASP A 81 -3.89 17.18 -0.68
C ASP A 81 -4.33 16.26 0.48
N ARG A 82 -4.45 14.96 0.24
CA ARG A 82 -5.00 14.00 1.21
C ARG A 82 -3.98 12.96 1.67
N LEU A 83 -3.02 12.56 0.83
CA LEU A 83 -2.08 11.49 1.12
C LEU A 83 -0.63 11.98 1.00
N ILE A 84 0.15 11.82 2.07
CA ILE A 84 1.58 12.15 2.12
C ILE A 84 2.38 10.84 2.13
N PRO A 85 3.24 10.58 1.13
CA PRO A 85 4.03 9.34 1.10
C PRO A 85 5.24 9.46 2.03
N PHE A 86 5.47 8.43 2.85
CA PHE A 86 6.68 8.28 3.66
C PHE A 86 7.44 7.02 3.25
N CYS A 87 8.36 7.18 2.30
CA CYS A 87 9.10 6.09 1.69
C CYS A 87 10.53 6.00 2.25
N ARG A 88 11.04 4.77 2.41
CA ARG A 88 12.42 4.47 2.81
C ARG A 88 13.05 3.39 1.96
#